data_AF-A0A662AWX2-F1
#
_entry.id   AF-A0A662AWX2-F1
#
_cell.length_a   1.000
_cell.length_b   1.000
_cell.length_c   1.000
_cell.angle_alpha   90.00
_cell.angle_beta   90.00
_cell.angle_gamma   90.00
#
_symmetry.space_group_name_H-M   'P 1'
#
loop_
_entity.id
_entity.type
_entity.pdbx_description
1 polymer ?
#
loop_
_entity_poly.entity_id
_entity_poly.type
_entity_poly.pdbx_seq_one_letter_code
_entity_poly.pdbx_strand_id
1 'polypeptide(L)' 'QKMYGNSRLKQFKEEMSCPTCDLVCDEEMVMLWASGPLLGSLADMDDIINAMIKVYENRDQLLKV' A
#
# COMPACT_ATOMS: atom_id res chain seq x y z
N GLN A 1 19.99 28.93 -5.36
CA GLN A 1 21.02 27.91 -5.62
C GLN A 1 20.34 26.54 -5.53
N LYS A 2 20.34 25.72 -6.59
CA LYS A 2 19.85 24.32 -6.53
C LYS A 2 21.07 23.42 -6.33
N MET A 3 21.00 22.50 -5.36
CA MET A 3 22.15 21.68 -4.96
C MET A 3 22.60 20.69 -6.07
N TYR A 4 21.68 20.26 -6.94
CA TYR A 4 21.96 19.37 -8.07
C TYR A 4 21.34 19.88 -9.37
N GLY A 5 22.03 19.64 -10.48
CA GLY A 5 21.54 19.92 -11.83
C GLY A 5 20.52 18.88 -12.31
N ASN A 6 19.74 19.23 -13.33
CA ASN A 6 18.67 18.38 -13.86
C ASN A 6 19.16 17.01 -14.36
N SER A 7 20.36 16.95 -14.96
CA SER A 7 20.97 15.71 -15.46
C SER A 7 21.22 14.72 -14.33
N ARG A 8 21.80 15.17 -13.21
CA ARG A 8 22.06 14.33 -12.03
C ARG A 8 20.78 13.79 -11.40
N LEU A 9 19.72 14.62 -11.36
CA LEU A 9 18.42 14.21 -10.85
C LEU A 9 17.75 13.16 -11.75
N LYS A 10 17.88 13.30 -13.07
CA LYS A 10 17.36 12.31 -14.03
C LYS A 10 18.06 10.98 -13.86
N GLN A 11 19.39 10.99 -13.84
CA GLN A 11 20.21 9.80 -13.62
C GLN A 11 19.84 9.10 -12.30
N PHE A 12 19.69 9.86 -11.20
CA PHE A 12 19.30 9.29 -9.91
C PHE A 12 17.98 8.53 -9.98
N LYS A 13 16.96 9.07 -10.66
CA LYS A 13 15.66 8.41 -10.79
C LYS A 13 15.74 7.15 -11.64
N GLU A 14 16.53 7.18 -12.72
CA GLU A 14 16.72 6.02 -13.60
C GLU A 14 17.49 4.89 -12.92
N GLU A 15 18.42 5.22 -12.01
CA GLU A 15 19.19 4.26 -11.23
C GLU A 15 18.50 3.82 -9.93
N MET A 16 17.39 4.45 -9.55
CA MET A 16 16.69 4.17 -8.29
C MET A 16 15.89 2.87 -8.41
N SER A 17 16.51 1.77 -8.00
CA SER A 17 15.87 0.46 -7.87
C SER A 17 15.60 0.16 -6.40
N CYS A 18 14.33 0.04 -6.03
CA CYS A 18 13.88 -0.21 -4.66
C CYS A 18 12.97 -1.44 -4.60
N PRO A 19 13.45 -2.64 -5.02
CA PRO A 19 12.59 -3.78 -5.29
C PRO A 19 11.73 -4.23 -4.09
N THR A 20 12.23 -4.09 -2.86
CA THR A 20 11.46 -4.41 -1.66
C THR A 20 10.37 -3.37 -1.38
N CYS A 21 10.66 -2.08 -1.62
CA CYS A 21 9.65 -1.04 -1.48
C CYS A 21 8.57 -1.19 -2.55
N ASP A 22 8.97 -1.52 -3.78
CA ASP A 22 8.07 -1.72 -4.92
C ASP A 22 7.15 -2.92 -4.64
N LEU A 23 7.70 -4.07 -4.20
CA LEU A 23 6.90 -5.25 -3.82
C LEU A 23 5.86 -4.92 -2.74
N VAL A 24 6.28 -4.19 -1.69
CA VAL A 24 5.35 -3.82 -0.61
C VAL A 24 4.27 -2.87 -1.13
N CYS A 25 4.63 -1.83 -1.87
CA CYS A 25 3.67 -0.84 -2.37
C CYS A 25 2.69 -1.42 -3.41
N ASP A 26 3.16 -2.34 -4.27
CA ASP A 26 2.39 -2.80 -5.43
C ASP A 26 1.62 -4.10 -5.17
N GLU A 27 2.14 -4.99 -4.33
CA GLU A 27 1.59 -6.35 -4.20
C GLU A 27 1.12 -6.72 -2.77
N GLU A 28 1.85 -6.30 -1.73
CA GLU A 28 1.64 -6.83 -0.37
C GLU A 28 0.94 -5.85 0.59
N MET A 29 0.98 -4.53 0.34
CA MET A 29 0.47 -3.53 1.27
C MET A 29 -1.05 -3.38 1.18
N VAL A 30 -1.73 -3.71 2.27
CA VAL A 30 -3.10 -3.23 2.54
C VAL A 30 -3.01 -1.94 3.36
N MET A 31 -3.33 -0.81 2.74
CA MET A 31 -3.30 0.50 3.40
C MET A 31 -4.69 0.91 3.90
N LEU A 32 -4.81 1.16 5.21
CA LEU A 32 -5.87 2.00 5.75
C LEU A 32 -5.46 3.46 5.53
N TRP A 33 -6.33 4.26 4.92
CA TRP A 33 -6.00 5.63 4.54
C TRP A 33 -5.67 6.49 5.76
N ALA A 34 -4.38 6.75 6.00
CA ALA A 34 -3.89 7.55 7.11
C ALA A 34 -4.52 7.15 8.46
N SER A 35 -4.67 8.11 9.38
CA SER A 35 -5.31 7.91 10.68
C SER A 35 -6.82 8.10 10.67
N GLY A 36 -7.41 8.55 9.56
CA GLY A 36 -8.84 8.89 9.46
C GLY A 36 -9.76 7.75 9.89
N PRO A 37 -9.58 6.52 9.35
CA PRO A 37 -10.36 5.37 9.77
C PRO A 37 -10.25 5.08 11.27
N LEU A 38 -9.07 5.28 11.87
CA LEU A 38 -8.83 4.98 13.29
C LEU A 38 -9.57 5.92 14.26
N LEU A 39 -10.16 7.02 13.75
CA LEU A 39 -11.01 7.92 14.52
C LEU A 39 -12.51 7.56 14.42
N GLY A 40 -12.84 6.49 13.69
CA GLY A 40 -14.20 5.97 13.56
C GLY A 40 -14.75 5.37 14.85
N SER A 41 -16.02 4.98 14.81
CA SER A 41 -16.66 4.26 15.90
C SER A 41 -16.14 2.81 16.00
N LEU A 42 -16.44 2.14 17.11
CA LEU A 42 -16.15 0.70 17.23
C LEU A 42 -16.88 -0.13 16.17
N ALA A 43 -18.09 0.27 15.77
CA ALA A 43 -18.82 -0.40 14.71
C ALA A 43 -18.11 -0.26 13.34
N ASP A 44 -17.51 0.90 13.06
CA ASP A 44 -16.70 1.08 11.84
C ASP A 44 -15.45 0.18 11.87
N MET A 45 -14.86 -0.05 13.05
CA MET A 45 -13.75 -1.01 13.21
C MET A 45 -14.22 -2.45 12.99
N ASP A 46 -15.39 -2.81 13.51
CA ASP A 46 -16.00 -4.14 13.30
C ASP A 46 -16.23 -4.40 11.81
N ASP A 47 -16.70 -3.40 11.05
CA ASP A 47 -16.87 -3.52 9.60
C ASP A 47 -15.55 -3.78 8.87
N ILE A 48 -14.46 -3.10 9.27
CA ILE A 48 -13.12 -3.34 8.72
C ILE A 48 -12.66 -4.78 9.01
N ILE A 49 -12.85 -5.26 10.24
CA ILE A 49 -12.49 -6.63 10.66
C ILE A 49 -13.30 -7.65 9.86
N ASN A 50 -14.61 -7.47 9.78
CA ASN A 50 -15.50 -8.37 9.04
C ASN A 50 -15.14 -8.43 7.56
N ALA A 51 -14.77 -7.30 6.94
CA ALA A 51 -14.31 -7.26 5.57
C ALA A 51 -13.00 -8.05 5.37
N MET A 52 -12.02 -7.89 6.27
CA MET A 52 -10.76 -8.65 6.21
C MET A 52 -10.99 -10.15 6.37
N ILE A 53 -11.82 -10.56 7.33
CA ILE A 53 -12.19 -11.97 7.54
C ILE A 53 -12.85 -12.55 6.30
N LYS A 54 -13.82 -11.82 5.72
CA LYS A 54 -14.53 -12.26 4.51
C LYS A 54 -13.56 -12.52 3.33
N VAL A 55 -12.59 -11.64 3.11
CA VAL A 55 -11.57 -11.84 2.06
C VAL A 55 -10.73 -13.09 2.36
N TYR A 56 -10.27 -13.23 3.61
CA TYR A 56 -9.46 -14.38 4.02
C TYR A 56 -10.20 -15.72 3.87
N GLU A 57 -11.45 -15.79 4.31
CA GLU A 57 -12.29 -16.99 4.21
C GLU A 57 -12.58 -17.39 2.75
N ASN A 58 -12.68 -16.41 1.85
CA ASN A 58 -12.99 -16.64 0.44
C ASN A 58 -11.76 -16.60 -0.48
N ARG A 59 -10.54 -16.55 0.05
CA ARG A 59 -9.29 -16.42 -0.74
C ARG A 59 -9.13 -17.48 -1.82
N ASP A 60 -9.54 -18.72 -1.55
CA ASP A 60 -9.43 -19.83 -2.50
C ASP A 60 -10.39 -19.66 -3.70
N GLN A 61 -11.45 -18.87 -3.56
CA GLN A 61 -12.37 -18.53 -4.65
C GLN A 61 -11.83 -17.37 -5.49
N LEU A 62 -11.08 -16.44 -4.87
CA LEU A 62 -10.45 -15.32 -5.58
C LEU A 62 -9.34 -15.79 -6.53
N LEU A 63 -8.65 -16.88 -6.20
CA LEU A 63 -7.64 -17.50 -7.07
C LEU A 63 -8.22 -18.16 -8.34
N LYS A 64 -9.54 -18.31 -8.43
CA LYS A 64 -10.23 -18.95 -9.56
C LYS A 64 -10.76 -17.95 -10.60
N VAL A 65 -10.61 -16.65 -10.33
CA VAL A 65 -11.02 -15.54 -11.19
C VAL A 65 -9.81 -15.03 -11.95
#